data_AF-A0A345YRN4-F1
#
_entry.id   AF-A0A345YRN4-F1
#
_cell.length_a   1.000
_cell.length_b   1.000
_cell.length_c   1.000
_cell.angle_alpha   90.00
_cell.angle_beta   90.00
_cell.angle_gamma   90.00
#
_symmetry.space_group_name_H-M   'P 1'
#
loop_
_entity.id
_entity.type
_entity.pdbx_description
1 polymer ?
#
loop_
_entity_poly.entity_id
_entity_poly.type
_entity_poly.pdbx_seq_one_letter_code
_entity_poly.pdbx_strand_id
1 'polypeptide(L)'
;MFGRSRQQQAMIQRLQARTQELEALVDQLAARAGVGEAELVRLRAQAGSASLPEECRRLLEQGEVIAAIKAYREHTGAGLTEAKDRIDRHRASGS
;
A
#
# COMPACT_ATOMS: atom_id res chain seq x y z
N MET A 1 9.34 31.01 3.70
CA MET A 1 9.25 29.81 2.85
C MET A 1 10.14 28.62 3.28
N PHE A 2 10.98 28.70 4.33
CA PHE A 2 11.91 27.62 4.71
C PHE A 2 11.43 26.63 5.79
N GLY A 3 10.36 26.96 6.53
CA GLY A 3 9.86 26.12 7.63
C GLY A 3 9.16 24.83 7.18
N ARG A 4 8.36 24.88 6.10
CA ARG A 4 7.69 23.70 5.54
C ARG A 4 8.67 22.66 5.01
N SER A 5 9.82 23.08 4.44
CA SER A 5 10.84 22.15 3.94
C SER A 5 11.58 21.42 5.07
N ARG A 6 11.94 22.12 6.16
CA ARG A 6 12.52 21.48 7.35
C ARG A 6 11.53 20.51 8.01
N GLN A 7 10.26 20.89 8.08
CA GLN A 7 9.20 20.03 8.60
C GLN A 7 9.00 18.78 7.72
N GLN A 8 9.01 18.94 6.40
CA GLN A 8 8.97 17.81 5.47
C GLN A 8 10.19 16.91 5.61
N GLN A 9 11.39 17.48 5.75
CA GLN A 9 12.62 16.70 5.98
C GLN A 9 12.55 15.90 7.29
N ALA A 10 12.08 16.50 8.38
CA ALA A 10 11.90 15.79 9.66
C ALA A 10 10.86 14.67 9.55
N MET A 11 9.76 14.89 8.81
CA MET A 11 8.75 13.87 8.56
C MET A 11 9.33 12.71 7.73
N ILE A 12 10.10 13.02 6.69
CA ILE A 12 10.78 12.01 5.86
C ILE A 12 11.74 11.18 6.72
N GLN A 13 12.56 11.82 7.56
CA GLN A 13 13.47 11.11 8.46
C GLN A 13 12.73 10.19 9.43
N ARG A 14 11.61 10.64 9.99
CA ARG A 14 10.76 9.81 10.86
C ARG A 14 10.16 8.62 10.10
N LEU A 15 9.67 8.84 8.89
CA LEU A 15 9.14 7.78 8.04
C LEU A 15 10.24 6.78 7.68
N GLN A 16 11.42 7.26 7.31
CA GLN A 16 12.58 6.40 7.01
C GLN A 16 13.01 5.57 8.21
N ALA A 17 13.11 6.17 9.40
CA ALA A 17 13.42 5.43 10.63
C ALA A 17 12.36 4.36 10.93
N ARG A 18 11.09 4.69 10.72
CA ARG A 18 9.99 3.73 10.90
C ARG A 18 10.06 2.59 9.87
N THR A 19 10.40 2.89 8.63
CA THR A 19 10.59 1.87 7.58
C THR A 19 11.72 0.92 7.95
N GLN A 20 12.88 1.45 8.38
CA GLN A 20 14.02 0.64 8.83
C GLN A 20 13.67 -0.27 10.01
N GLU A 21 12.92 0.26 10.99
CA GLU A 21 12.47 -0.51 12.15
C GLU A 21 11.52 -1.65 11.75
N LEU A 22 10.59 -1.38 10.83
CA LEU A 22 9.67 -2.39 10.30
C LEU A 22 10.40 -3.45 9.45
N GLU A 23 11.38 -3.04 8.64
CA GLU A 23 12.22 -3.95 7.86
C GLU A 23 12.98 -4.91 8.79
N ALA A 24 13.62 -4.40 9.85
CA ALA A 24 14.32 -5.22 10.83
C ALA A 24 13.39 -6.22 11.55
N LEU A 25 12.15 -5.81 11.85
CA LEU A 25 11.15 -6.71 12.43
C LEU A 25 10.74 -7.82 11.45
N VAL A 26 10.54 -7.49 10.17
CA VAL A 26 10.22 -8.48 9.13
C VAL A 26 11.35 -9.49 9.00
N ASP A 27 12.61 -9.05 8.98
CA ASP A 27 13.77 -9.93 8.92
C ASP A 27 13.83 -10.88 10.12
N GLN A 28 13.59 -10.36 11.33
CA GLN A 28 13.54 -11.18 12.54
C GLN A 28 12.41 -12.23 12.48
N LEU A 29 11.22 -11.84 12.02
CA LEU A 29 10.08 -12.74 11.89
C LEU A 29 10.32 -13.79 10.81
N ALA A 30 10.90 -13.40 9.67
CA ALA A 30 11.26 -14.30 8.58
C ALA A 30 12.28 -15.34 9.05
N ALA A 31 13.32 -14.91 9.77
CA ALA A 31 14.32 -15.79 10.36
C ALA A 31 13.69 -16.78 11.35
N ARG A 32 12.79 -16.31 12.24
CA ARG A 32 12.07 -17.16 13.20
C ARG A 32 11.12 -18.16 12.51
N ALA A 33 10.53 -17.78 11.39
CA ALA A 33 9.61 -18.62 10.62
C ALA A 33 10.32 -19.55 9.62
N GLY A 34 11.64 -19.41 9.44
CA GLY A 34 12.40 -20.16 8.43
C GLY A 34 12.06 -19.76 7.00
N VAL A 35 11.54 -18.55 6.79
CA VAL A 35 11.11 -18.04 5.48
C VAL A 35 12.32 -17.36 4.81
N GLY A 36 12.76 -17.92 3.69
CA GLY A 36 13.84 -17.33 2.89
C GLY A 36 13.39 -16.14 2.03
N GLU A 37 14.36 -15.39 1.52
CA GLU A 37 14.15 -14.19 0.69
C GLU A 37 13.21 -14.44 -0.51
N ALA A 38 13.39 -15.55 -1.21
CA ALA A 38 12.56 -15.92 -2.36
C ALA A 38 11.07 -16.08 -2.00
N GLU A 39 10.78 -16.59 -0.80
CA GLU A 39 9.41 -16.76 -0.32
C GLU A 39 8.82 -15.43 0.17
N LEU A 40 9.62 -14.57 0.81
CA LEU A 40 9.20 -13.19 1.13
C LEU A 40 8.80 -12.38 -0.12
N VAL A 41 9.55 -12.51 -1.21
CA VAL A 41 9.24 -11.87 -2.50
C VAL A 41 7.89 -12.36 -3.04
N ARG A 42 7.62 -13.67 -2.93
CA ARG A 42 6.33 -14.25 -3.34
C ARG A 42 5.19 -13.77 -2.45
N LEU A 43 5.35 -13.80 -1.13
CA LEU A 43 4.36 -13.31 -0.17
C LEU A 43 4.04 -11.83 -0.40
N ARG A 44 5.05 -11.00 -0.70
CA ARG A 44 4.86 -9.60 -1.07
C ARG A 44 4.08 -9.44 -2.37
N ALA A 45 4.38 -10.24 -3.39
CA ALA A 45 3.64 -10.22 -4.65
C ALA A 45 2.17 -10.61 -4.45
N GLN A 46 1.91 -11.65 -3.64
CA GLN A 46 0.56 -12.07 -3.27
C GLN A 46 -0.18 -10.97 -2.48
N ALA A 47 0.45 -10.38 -1.46
CA ALA A 47 -0.14 -9.29 -0.68
C ALA A 47 -0.41 -8.02 -1.52
N GLY A 48 0.48 -7.70 -2.47
CA GLY A 48 0.34 -6.59 -3.39
C GLY A 48 -0.81 -6.75 -4.41
N SER A 49 -1.21 -7.99 -4.70
CA SER A 49 -2.38 -8.31 -5.53
C SER A 49 -3.70 -8.27 -4.75
N ALA A 50 -3.68 -8.54 -3.45
CA ALA A 50 -4.88 -8.74 -2.63
C ALA A 50 -5.48 -7.46 -2.01
N SER A 51 -4.73 -6.37 -1.89
CA SER A 51 -5.12 -5.28 -0.98
C SER A 51 -5.82 -4.09 -1.65
N LEU A 52 -6.98 -4.33 -2.27
CA LEU A 52 -8.03 -3.31 -2.23
C LEU A 52 -8.79 -3.48 -0.91
N PRO A 53 -9.17 -2.39 -0.21
CA PRO A 53 -10.13 -2.47 0.88
C PRO A 53 -11.38 -3.23 0.43
N GLU A 54 -11.98 -4.05 1.30
CA GLU A 54 -13.15 -4.87 0.93
C GLU A 54 -14.28 -4.03 0.33
N GLU A 55 -14.50 -2.84 0.87
CA GLU A 55 -15.47 -1.86 0.39
C GLU A 55 -15.20 -1.44 -1.07
N CYS A 56 -13.93 -1.23 -1.43
CA CYS A 56 -13.56 -0.92 -2.81
C CYS A 56 -13.86 -2.09 -3.75
N ARG A 57 -13.62 -3.34 -3.32
CA ARG A 57 -13.94 -4.52 -4.15
C ARG A 57 -15.45 -4.65 -4.37
N ARG A 58 -16.25 -4.52 -3.32
CA ARG A 58 -17.72 -4.56 -3.41
C ARG A 58 -18.27 -3.51 -4.37
N LEU A 59 -17.74 -2.28 -4.30
CA LEU A 59 -18.13 -1.20 -5.21
C LEU A 59 -17.72 -1.49 -6.66
N LEU A 60 -16.58 -2.16 -6.88
CA LEU A 60 -16.15 -2.57 -8.22
C LEU A 60 -17.01 -3.70 -8.80
N GLU A 61 -17.42 -4.67 -7.98
CA GLU A 61 -18.37 -5.72 -8.38
C GLU A 61 -19.73 -5.15 -8.79
N GLN A 62 -20.13 -4.03 -8.18
CA GLN A 62 -21.36 -3.30 -8.52
C GLN A 62 -21.21 -2.36 -9.73
N GLY A 63 -20.00 -2.25 -10.31
CA GLY A 63 -19.70 -1.33 -11.41
C GLY A 63 -19.52 0.14 -10.98
N GLU A 64 -19.51 0.43 -9.68
CA GLU A 64 -19.40 1.77 -9.11
C GLU A 64 -17.93 2.22 -8.95
N VAL A 65 -17.25 2.39 -10.08
CA VAL A 65 -15.80 2.69 -10.11
C VAL A 65 -15.46 4.00 -9.41
N ILE A 66 -16.29 5.03 -9.55
CA ILE A 66 -16.05 6.34 -8.92
C ILE A 66 -16.17 6.23 -7.40
N ALA A 67 -17.16 5.47 -6.91
CA ALA A 67 -17.33 5.22 -5.49
C ALA A 67 -16.14 4.41 -4.93
N ALA A 68 -15.65 3.40 -5.68
CA ALA A 68 -14.48 2.64 -5.30
C ALA A 68 -13.21 3.51 -5.22
N ILE A 69 -13.00 4.43 -6.16
CA ILE A 69 -11.89 5.41 -6.11
C ILE A 69 -12.04 6.31 -4.88
N LYS A 70 -13.25 6.78 -4.59
CA LYS A 70 -13.51 7.62 -3.41
C LYS A 70 -13.21 6.86 -2.11
N ALA A 71 -13.75 5.65 -1.95
CA ALA A 71 -13.50 4.79 -0.81
C ALA A 71 -12.01 4.50 -0.65
N TYR A 72 -11.29 4.19 -1.74
CA TYR A 72 -9.85 3.93 -1.68
C TYR A 72 -9.07 5.14 -1.16
N ARG A 73 -9.43 6.35 -1.60
CA ARG A 73 -8.79 7.59 -1.12
C ARG A 73 -9.08 7.87 0.35
N GLU A 74 -10.30 7.61 0.80
CA GLU A 74 -10.68 7.79 2.21
C GLU A 74 -9.96 6.80 3.12
N HIS A 75 -9.81 5.54 2.70
CA HIS A 75 -9.11 4.50 3.46
C HIS A 75 -7.58 4.65 3.47
N THR A 76 -6.98 5.10 2.37
CA THR A 76 -5.51 5.09 2.20
C THR A 76 -4.86 6.47 2.25
N GLY A 77 -5.64 7.55 2.13
CA GLY A 77 -5.13 8.91 1.97
C GLY A 77 -4.47 9.17 0.60
N ALA A 78 -4.57 8.23 -0.34
CA ALA A 78 -3.93 8.34 -1.65
C ALA A 78 -4.45 9.53 -2.48
N GLY A 79 -3.59 10.02 -3.37
CA GLY A 79 -3.97 11.01 -4.37
C GLY A 79 -5.01 10.47 -5.35
N LEU A 80 -5.72 11.37 -6.06
CA LEU A 80 -6.74 10.96 -7.05
C LEU A 80 -6.15 10.06 -8.15
N THR A 81 -4.98 10.43 -8.67
CA THR A 81 -4.26 9.67 -9.69
C THR A 81 -3.86 8.29 -9.17
N GLU A 82 -3.27 8.21 -7.98
CA GLU A 82 -2.83 6.95 -7.38
C GLU A 82 -4.02 6.00 -7.11
N ALA A 83 -5.13 6.56 -6.63
CA ALA A 83 -6.35 5.80 -6.39
C ALA A 83 -6.96 5.26 -7.68
N LYS A 84 -7.03 6.08 -8.72
CA LYS A 84 -7.48 5.65 -10.05
C LYS A 84 -6.58 4.54 -10.61
N ASP A 85 -5.27 4.74 -10.60
CA ASP A 85 -4.31 3.77 -11.13
C ASP A 85 -4.36 2.43 -10.39
N ARG A 86 -4.61 2.45 -9.08
CA ARG A 86 -4.78 1.22 -8.29
C ARG A 86 -6.07 0.49 -8.67
N ILE A 87 -7.18 1.21 -8.74
CA ILE A 87 -8.49 0.67 -9.10
C ILE A 87 -8.46 0.11 -10.53
N ASP A 88 -7.89 0.84 -11.48
CA ASP A 88 -7.78 0.41 -12.87
C ASP A 88 -6.88 -0.83 -13.01
N ARG A 89 -5.75 -0.90 -12.28
CA ARG A 89 -4.92 -2.12 -12.23
C ARG A 89 -5.66 -3.33 -11.66
N HIS A 90 -6.49 -3.14 -10.65
CA HIS A 90 -7.29 -4.23 -10.10
C HIS A 90 -8.32 -4.74 -11.11
N ARG A 91 -8.97 -3.83 -11.85
CA ARG A 91 -9.90 -4.20 -12.93
C ARG A 91 -9.20 -4.89 -14.11
N ALA A 92 -7.97 -4.49 -14.43
CA ALA A 92 -7.19 -5.09 -15.51
C ALA A 92 -6.60 -6.46 -15.16
N SER A 93 -6.40 -6.75 -13.87
CA SER A 93 -5.90 -8.05 -13.38
C SER A 93 -7.03 -9.01 -12.97
N GLY A 94 -8.26 -8.53 -12.83
CA GLY A 94 -9.46 -9.31 -12.51
C GLY A 94 -10.22 -9.84 -13.73
N SER A 95 -9.53 -10.18 -14.83
CA SER A 95 -10.10 -10.83 -16.02
C SER A 95 -9.45 -12.18 -16.31
#